data_AF-A0A9P5B6X6-F1
#
_entry.id   AF-A0A9P5B6X6-F1
#
_cell.length_a   1.000
_cell.length_b   1.000
_cell.length_c   1.000
_cell.angle_alpha   90.00
_cell.angle_beta   90.00
_cell.angle_gamma   90.00
#
_symmetry.space_group_name_H-M   'P 1'
#
loop_
_entity.id
_entity.type
_entity.pdbx_description
1 polymer ?
#
loop_
_entity_poly.entity_id
_entity_poly.type
_entity_poly.pdbx_seq_one_letter_code
_entity_poly.pdbx_strand_id
1 'polypeptide(L)'
;MGGNIPRPQPQQTTCASMLSDTVDDDQDETSEGSSPISLKIDTSVNVSRNNNIVCLTATPAEQANAIAKAVVQALHEGSSGRCGIPMIDESGCPRPLSIQVDAGLNVEGTGNVIGSRDVIGGLIQKRAGPSLRLDPDDEEDLAPTKRRRTSH
;
A
#
# COMPACT_ATOMS: atom_id res chain seq x y z
N MET A 1 4.71 -61.12 -46.81
CA MET A 1 5.20 -60.30 -45.68
C MET A 1 4.02 -60.00 -44.78
N GLY A 2 4.07 -60.45 -43.53
CA GLY A 2 3.01 -60.28 -42.53
C GLY A 2 3.48 -60.91 -41.24
N GLY A 3 4.21 -60.14 -40.43
CA GLY A 3 4.72 -60.57 -39.13
C GLY A 3 3.60 -60.59 -38.10
N ASN A 4 3.37 -61.75 -37.47
CA ASN A 4 2.49 -61.89 -36.33
C ASN A 4 3.32 -61.71 -35.05
N ILE A 5 3.04 -60.64 -34.31
CA ILE A 5 3.62 -60.33 -33.00
C ILE A 5 2.72 -60.95 -31.92
N PRO A 6 3.22 -61.83 -31.02
CA PRO A 6 2.43 -62.28 -29.87
C PRO A 6 2.48 -61.22 -28.76
N ARG A 7 1.29 -60.80 -28.29
CA ARG A 7 1.11 -60.07 -27.02
C ARG A 7 1.41 -60.99 -25.83
N PRO A 8 2.16 -60.54 -24.82
CA PRO A 8 2.03 -61.08 -23.47
C PRO A 8 1.02 -60.26 -22.65
N GLN A 9 0.11 -60.96 -21.98
CA GLN A 9 -0.82 -60.46 -20.96
C GLN A 9 -0.64 -61.36 -19.71
N PRO A 10 -1.25 -61.01 -18.57
CA PRO A 10 -0.66 -60.34 -17.41
C PRO A 10 -0.24 -61.31 -16.29
N GLN A 11 0.80 -60.98 -15.52
CA GLN A 11 1.02 -61.61 -14.21
C GLN A 11 0.25 -60.83 -13.14
N GLN A 12 -0.82 -61.45 -12.66
CA GLN A 12 -1.45 -61.10 -11.40
C GLN A 12 -0.59 -61.66 -10.25
N THR A 13 -0.18 -60.80 -9.33
CA THR A 13 0.06 -61.22 -7.94
C THR A 13 -0.62 -60.23 -7.03
N THR A 14 -1.68 -60.71 -6.40
CA THR A 14 -2.50 -60.07 -5.38
C THR A 14 -1.80 -60.05 -4.03
N CYS A 15 -1.71 -58.89 -3.39
CA CYS A 15 -1.77 -58.75 -1.93
C CYS A 15 -2.64 -57.54 -1.63
N ALA A 16 -3.88 -57.79 -1.22
CA ALA A 16 -4.77 -56.77 -0.69
C ALA A 16 -4.37 -56.44 0.76
N SER A 17 -4.29 -55.15 1.08
CA SER A 17 -4.57 -54.64 2.42
C SER A 17 -5.22 -53.27 2.26
N MET A 18 -6.51 -53.26 2.56
CA MET A 18 -7.30 -52.06 2.85
C MET A 18 -6.67 -51.35 4.05
N LEU A 19 -6.80 -50.02 4.13
CA LEU A 19 -7.23 -49.24 5.32
C LEU A 19 -7.04 -47.73 5.04
N SER A 20 -8.18 -47.02 5.03
CA SER A 20 -8.48 -45.65 5.54
C SER A 20 -7.56 -44.48 5.12
N ASP A 21 -8.01 -43.45 4.41
CA ASP A 21 -8.95 -42.37 4.79
C ASP A 21 -8.67 -41.73 6.17
N THR A 22 -8.57 -40.40 6.17
CA THR A 22 -8.39 -39.43 7.29
C THR A 22 -7.07 -39.40 8.06
N VAL A 23 -6.19 -38.46 7.67
CA VAL A 23 -5.58 -37.46 8.56
C VAL A 23 -5.78 -36.13 7.80
N ASP A 24 -6.71 -35.21 8.11
CA ASP A 24 -7.02 -34.54 9.37
C ASP A 24 -5.90 -34.62 10.39
N ASP A 25 -4.91 -33.77 10.16
CA ASP A 25 -4.03 -33.31 11.22
C ASP A 25 -3.87 -31.80 11.03
N ASP A 26 -4.92 -31.09 11.46
CA ASP A 26 -4.84 -29.73 11.97
C ASP A 26 -3.87 -29.70 13.16
N GLN A 27 -2.59 -29.89 12.89
CA GLN A 27 -1.53 -29.60 13.83
C GLN A 27 -0.96 -28.23 13.47
N ASP A 28 -1.62 -27.21 14.03
CA ASP A 28 -0.98 -26.00 14.54
C ASP A 28 0.06 -26.39 15.62
N GLU A 29 1.05 -27.20 15.22
CA GLU A 29 2.34 -27.25 15.90
C GLU A 29 2.97 -25.89 15.59
N THR A 30 2.64 -24.92 16.44
CA THR A 30 3.51 -23.78 16.71
C THR A 30 4.86 -24.37 17.08
N SER A 31 5.66 -24.64 16.04
CA SER A 31 6.97 -25.22 16.16
C SER A 31 7.76 -24.26 17.01
N GLU A 32 7.91 -24.61 18.29
CA GLU A 32 8.76 -23.96 19.29
C GLU A 32 10.24 -23.94 18.83
N GLY A 33 10.56 -24.55 17.67
CA GLY A 33 11.85 -24.49 16.98
C GLY A 33 11.87 -23.72 15.66
N SER A 34 10.73 -23.25 15.13
CA SER A 34 10.72 -22.48 13.89
C SER A 34 11.25 -21.06 14.15
N SER A 35 12.26 -20.64 13.39
CA SER A 35 12.83 -19.29 13.48
C SER A 35 12.30 -18.43 12.34
N PRO A 36 11.08 -17.87 12.41
CA PRO A 36 10.52 -17.10 11.30
C PRO A 36 11.30 -15.80 11.06
N ILE A 37 11.30 -15.35 9.82
CA ILE A 37 11.67 -13.99 9.47
C ILE A 37 10.38 -13.18 9.53
N SER A 38 10.29 -12.26 10.49
CA SER A 38 9.09 -11.45 10.72
C SER A 38 9.28 -10.02 10.24
N LEU A 39 8.36 -9.53 9.43
CA LEU A 39 8.30 -8.16 8.92
C LEU A 39 6.99 -7.51 9.37
N LYS A 40 7.08 -6.36 10.04
CA LYS A 40 5.93 -5.52 10.34
C LYS A 40 6.03 -4.22 9.55
N ILE A 41 4.98 -3.90 8.81
CA ILE A 41 4.84 -2.67 8.04
C ILE A 41 3.69 -1.89 8.66
N ASP A 42 3.96 -0.68 9.13
CA ASP A 42 2.95 0.23 9.64
C ASP A 42 3.00 1.52 8.83
N THR A 43 1.96 1.75 8.03
CA THR A 43 1.75 2.98 7.25
C THR A 43 0.50 3.71 7.72
N SER A 44 0.00 3.38 8.91
CA SER A 44 -1.25 3.92 9.41
C SER A 44 -1.20 5.44 9.59
N VAL A 45 -2.33 6.09 9.32
CA VAL A 45 -2.51 7.53 9.45
C VAL A 45 -3.66 7.79 10.40
N ASN A 46 -3.39 8.56 11.46
CA ASN A 46 -4.39 8.96 12.44
C ASN A 46 -4.55 10.49 12.46
N VAL A 47 -5.76 10.97 12.21
CA VAL A 47 -6.14 12.38 12.24
C VAL A 47 -7.14 12.58 13.37
N SER A 48 -6.73 13.16 14.50
CA SER A 48 -7.51 13.17 15.74
C SER A 48 -8.27 14.47 16.06
N ARG A 49 -8.04 15.54 15.28
CA ARG A 49 -8.60 16.89 15.53
C ARG A 49 -9.44 17.39 14.35
N ASN A 50 -9.91 18.62 14.45
CA ASN A 50 -10.72 19.26 13.42
C ASN A 50 -9.88 20.05 12.40
N ASN A 51 -10.45 20.26 11.21
CA ASN A 51 -9.95 21.17 10.18
C ASN A 51 -8.54 20.86 9.64
N ASN A 52 -8.10 19.60 9.74
CA ASN A 52 -6.83 19.16 9.16
C ASN A 52 -6.92 19.06 7.64
N ILE A 53 -5.83 19.41 6.94
CA ILE A 53 -5.69 19.17 5.51
C ILE A 53 -4.44 18.30 5.32
N VAL A 54 -4.64 17.06 4.88
CA VAL A 54 -3.58 16.07 4.73
C VAL A 54 -3.46 15.68 3.26
N CYS A 55 -2.35 16.04 2.63
CA CYS A 55 -2.03 15.65 1.26
C CYS A 55 -1.29 14.31 1.27
N LEU A 56 -1.94 13.27 0.73
CA LEU A 56 -1.35 11.96 0.56
C LEU A 56 -0.95 11.78 -0.91
N THR A 57 0.29 11.36 -1.14
CA THR A 57 0.80 11.02 -2.48
C THR A 57 0.35 9.64 -2.93
N ALA A 58 0.07 8.75 -1.98
CA ALA A 58 -0.52 7.44 -2.14
C ALA A 58 -1.27 7.07 -0.85
N THR A 59 -2.23 6.16 -0.93
CA THR A 59 -2.93 5.65 0.25
C THR A 59 -1.98 4.86 1.16
N PRO A 60 -2.24 4.78 2.48
CA PRO A 60 -1.50 3.90 3.39
C PRO A 60 -1.32 2.48 2.87
N ALA A 61 -2.38 1.91 2.26
CA ALA A 61 -2.36 0.56 1.70
C ALA A 61 -1.42 0.43 0.49
N GLU A 62 -1.42 1.41 -0.42
CA GLU A 62 -0.52 1.44 -1.57
C GLU A 62 0.94 1.53 -1.12
N GLN A 63 1.23 2.38 -0.12
CA GLN A 63 2.57 2.48 0.47
C GLN A 63 3.01 1.16 1.10
N ALA A 64 2.14 0.54 1.90
CA ALA A 64 2.47 -0.72 2.55
C ALA A 64 2.74 -1.84 1.53
N ASN A 65 1.94 -1.92 0.47
CA ASN A 65 2.14 -2.89 -0.60
C ASN A 65 3.46 -2.66 -1.35
N ALA A 66 3.81 -1.41 -1.63
CA ALA A 66 5.08 -1.08 -2.27
C ALA A 66 6.28 -1.50 -1.40
N ILE A 67 6.22 -1.23 -0.10
CA ILE A 67 7.24 -1.63 0.87
C ILE A 67 7.32 -3.16 0.94
N ALA A 68 6.19 -3.86 1.09
CA ALA A 68 6.15 -5.31 1.17
C ALA A 68 6.80 -5.97 -0.05
N LYS A 69 6.46 -5.50 -1.26
CA LYS A 69 7.04 -6.01 -2.51
C LYS A 69 8.54 -5.76 -2.58
N ALA A 70 8.99 -4.55 -2.25
CA ALA A 70 10.41 -4.21 -2.26
C ALA A 70 11.21 -5.07 -1.28
N VAL A 71 10.67 -5.33 -0.09
CA VAL A 71 11.34 -6.16 0.92
C VAL A 71 11.38 -7.63 0.50
N VAL A 72 10.28 -8.19 -0.01
CA VAL A 72 10.25 -9.58 -0.52
C VAL A 72 11.23 -9.74 -1.68
N GLN A 73 11.28 -8.77 -2.58
CA GLN A 73 12.24 -8.76 -3.68
C GLN A 73 13.69 -8.70 -3.17
N ALA A 74 13.99 -7.81 -2.23
CA ALA A 74 15.31 -7.71 -1.62
C ALA A 74 15.72 -8.98 -0.87
N LEU A 75 14.77 -9.65 -0.19
CA LEU A 75 14.99 -10.95 0.46
C LEU A 75 15.34 -12.03 -0.57
N HIS A 76 14.59 -12.10 -1.67
CA HIS A 76 14.85 -13.06 -2.74
C HIS A 76 16.24 -12.84 -3.37
N GLU A 77 16.55 -11.61 -3.75
CA GLU A 77 17.82 -11.22 -4.37
C GLU A 77 19.02 -11.39 -3.41
N GLY A 78 18.86 -10.99 -2.13
CA GLY A 78 19.90 -11.06 -1.10
C GLY A 78 20.18 -12.48 -0.58
N SER A 79 19.19 -13.38 -0.61
CA SER A 79 19.39 -14.78 -0.22
C SER A 79 20.23 -15.58 -1.21
N SER A 80 20.35 -15.11 -2.45
CA SER A 80 21.00 -15.79 -3.57
C SER A 80 22.53 -15.65 -3.53
N GLY A 81 23.18 -16.27 -2.55
CA GLY A 81 24.60 -16.61 -2.58
C GLY A 81 25.62 -15.47 -2.60
N ARG A 82 25.23 -14.21 -2.34
CA ARG A 82 26.16 -13.07 -2.36
C ARG A 82 26.24 -12.19 -1.12
N CYS A 83 25.21 -12.12 -0.26
CA CYS A 83 25.32 -11.55 1.10
C CYS A 83 24.01 -11.69 1.90
N GLY A 84 23.96 -12.56 2.91
CA GLY A 84 23.58 -12.08 4.24
C GLY A 84 22.30 -12.55 4.92
N ILE A 85 21.30 -13.12 4.24
CA ILE A 85 20.05 -13.54 4.92
C ILE A 85 19.96 -15.07 4.99
N PRO A 86 20.21 -15.69 6.16
CA PRO A 86 20.09 -17.13 6.32
C PRO A 86 18.60 -17.51 6.22
N MET A 87 18.28 -18.26 5.16
CA MET A 87 16.93 -18.74 4.84
C MET A 87 16.67 -20.16 5.37
N ILE A 88 17.70 -20.82 5.87
CA ILE A 88 17.62 -22.13 6.52
C ILE A 88 17.96 -21.91 8.00
N ASP A 89 17.18 -22.51 8.89
CA ASP A 89 17.42 -22.46 10.33
C ASP A 89 18.47 -23.49 10.79
N GLU A 90 18.74 -23.52 12.09
CA GLU A 90 19.72 -24.43 12.71
C GLU A 90 19.33 -25.91 12.60
N SER A 91 18.04 -26.20 12.36
CA SER A 91 17.51 -27.55 12.16
C SER A 91 17.59 -28.01 10.69
N GLY A 92 18.01 -27.13 9.78
CA GLY A 92 18.05 -27.41 8.35
C GLY A 92 16.71 -27.15 7.64
N CYS A 93 15.72 -26.58 8.32
CA CYS A 93 14.40 -26.29 7.75
C CYS A 93 14.35 -24.88 7.12
N PRO A 94 13.58 -24.68 6.04
CA PRO A 94 13.31 -23.34 5.51
C PRO A 94 12.62 -22.45 6.55
N ARG A 95 13.16 -21.23 6.74
CA ARG A 95 12.59 -20.25 7.67
C ARG A 95 11.28 -19.68 7.12
N PRO A 96 10.15 -19.74 7.85
CA PRO A 96 8.90 -19.12 7.42
C PRO A 96 9.01 -17.59 7.34
N LEU A 97 8.32 -16.97 6.38
CA LEU A 97 8.20 -15.51 6.29
C LEU A 97 6.85 -15.06 6.84
N SER A 98 6.85 -14.26 7.90
CA SER A 98 5.65 -13.65 8.48
C SER A 98 5.63 -12.16 8.16
N ILE A 99 4.57 -11.69 7.49
CA ILE A 99 4.42 -10.28 7.12
C ILE A 99 3.12 -9.75 7.72
N GLN A 100 3.25 -8.82 8.66
CA GLN A 100 2.13 -8.10 9.25
C GLN A 100 2.07 -6.68 8.66
N VAL A 101 0.89 -6.27 8.22
CA VAL A 101 0.67 -4.93 7.65
C VAL A 101 -0.44 -4.23 8.40
N ASP A 102 -0.14 -3.04 8.93
CA ASP A 102 -1.11 -2.06 9.39
C ASP A 102 -1.10 -0.87 8.43
N ALA A 103 -2.24 -0.63 7.77
CA ALA A 103 -2.42 0.44 6.79
C ALA A 103 -3.72 1.21 7.06
N GLY A 104 -4.09 1.34 8.33
CA GLY A 104 -5.31 2.04 8.75
C GLY A 104 -5.28 3.53 8.42
N LEU A 105 -6.44 4.09 8.04
CA LEU A 105 -6.67 5.53 8.00
C LEU A 105 -7.80 5.85 8.98
N ASN A 106 -7.45 6.37 10.15
CA ASN A 106 -8.41 6.80 11.15
C ASN A 106 -8.57 8.33 11.11
N VAL A 107 -9.81 8.80 11.08
CA VAL A 107 -10.13 10.23 10.98
C VAL A 107 -11.24 10.54 11.97
N GLU A 108 -10.90 11.34 12.96
CA GLU A 108 -11.77 11.83 14.02
C GLU A 108 -11.92 13.35 13.91
N GLY A 109 -12.99 13.89 14.48
CA GLY A 109 -13.29 15.32 14.40
C GLY A 109 -14.00 15.73 13.11
N THR A 110 -14.09 17.04 12.86
CA THR A 110 -14.88 17.62 11.77
C THR A 110 -14.07 18.53 10.86
N GLY A 111 -14.50 18.69 9.60
CA GLY A 111 -13.86 19.60 8.64
C GLY A 111 -12.49 19.15 8.13
N ASN A 112 -12.10 17.90 8.37
CA ASN A 112 -10.88 17.30 7.86
C ASN A 112 -10.98 17.02 6.36
N VAL A 113 -9.90 17.22 5.63
CA VAL A 113 -9.77 16.89 4.22
C VAL A 113 -8.49 16.09 4.02
N ILE A 114 -8.64 14.86 3.53
CA ILE A 114 -7.53 13.96 3.22
C ILE A 114 -7.67 13.58 1.76
N GLY A 115 -6.59 13.69 0.99
CA GLY A 115 -6.64 13.33 -0.41
C GLY A 115 -5.39 13.70 -1.18
N SER A 116 -5.49 13.53 -2.50
CA SER A 116 -4.43 13.92 -3.42
C SER A 116 -4.31 15.44 -3.53
N ARG A 117 -3.21 15.88 -4.14
CA ARG A 117 -2.92 17.30 -4.38
C ARG A 117 -4.06 18.01 -5.11
N ASP A 118 -4.74 17.34 -6.04
CA ASP A 118 -5.81 17.95 -6.84
C ASP A 118 -7.05 18.25 -6.01
N VAL A 119 -7.43 17.32 -5.11
CA VAL A 119 -8.57 17.49 -4.19
C VAL A 119 -8.33 18.67 -3.26
N ILE A 120 -7.10 18.78 -2.74
CA ILE A 120 -6.71 19.84 -1.81
C ILE A 120 -6.56 21.17 -2.54
N GLY A 121 -5.96 21.18 -3.73
CA GLY A 121 -5.83 22.37 -4.57
C GLY A 121 -7.19 22.98 -4.91
N GLY A 122 -8.16 22.13 -5.28
CA GLY A 122 -9.54 22.56 -5.52
C GLY A 122 -10.23 23.11 -4.27
N LEU A 123 -9.98 22.53 -3.09
CA LEU A 123 -10.50 23.05 -1.82
C LEU A 123 -9.90 24.43 -1.49
N ILE A 124 -8.59 24.59 -1.62
CA ILE A 124 -7.89 25.84 -1.33
C ILE A 124 -8.37 26.93 -2.29
N GLN A 125 -8.49 26.64 -3.59
CA GLN A 125 -9.02 27.60 -4.57
C GLN A 125 -10.46 28.02 -4.27
N LYS A 126 -11.33 27.08 -3.89
CA LYS A 126 -12.71 27.40 -3.51
C LYS A 126 -12.80 28.24 -2.23
N ARG A 127 -11.89 28.04 -1.27
CA ARG A 127 -11.79 28.85 -0.04
C ARG A 127 -11.14 30.21 -0.29
N ALA A 128 -10.23 30.29 -1.24
CA ALA A 128 -9.58 31.52 -1.70
C ALA A 128 -10.45 32.30 -2.72
N GLY A 129 -11.79 32.17 -2.64
CA GLY A 129 -12.72 32.98 -3.42
C GLY A 129 -12.36 34.48 -3.35
N PRO A 130 -12.76 35.26 -4.38
CA PRO A 130 -12.11 36.50 -4.75
C PRO A 130 -11.96 37.41 -3.53
N SER A 131 -10.73 37.51 -3.00
CA SER A 131 -10.34 38.66 -2.22
C SER A 131 -10.71 39.85 -3.09
N LEU A 132 -11.69 40.61 -2.63
CA LEU A 132 -12.13 41.91 -3.13
C LEU A 132 -11.11 42.43 -4.14
N ARG A 133 -11.42 42.30 -5.44
CA ARG A 133 -10.93 43.31 -6.35
C ARG A 133 -11.52 44.58 -5.78
N LEU A 134 -10.68 45.39 -5.11
CA LEU A 134 -11.02 46.80 -4.94
C LEU A 134 -11.34 47.27 -6.36
N ASP A 135 -12.61 47.55 -6.62
CA ASP A 135 -13.01 48.25 -7.82
C ASP A 135 -12.21 49.57 -7.84
N PRO A 136 -11.34 49.81 -8.83
CA PRO A 136 -10.58 51.06 -8.92
C PRO A 136 -11.45 52.27 -9.34
N ASP A 137 -12.78 52.14 -9.37
CA ASP A 137 -13.70 53.09 -10.00
C ASP A 137 -14.47 54.00 -9.02
N ASP A 138 -14.12 54.00 -7.72
CA ASP A 138 -14.71 54.91 -6.72
C ASP A 138 -13.74 56.04 -6.28
N GLU A 139 -12.90 56.56 -7.19
CA GLU A 139 -12.16 57.81 -6.96
C GLU A 139 -12.46 58.88 -8.03
N GLU A 140 -13.30 59.84 -7.58
CA GLU A 140 -13.30 61.27 -7.92
C GLU A 140 -13.96 61.75 -9.24
N ASP A 141 -15.28 61.97 -9.15
CA ASP A 141 -16.00 63.02 -9.88
C ASP A 141 -15.63 64.44 -9.37
N LEU A 142 -14.35 64.81 -9.44
CA LEU A 142 -13.92 66.21 -9.22
C LEU A 142 -13.44 66.81 -10.54
N ALA A 143 -14.42 67.33 -11.28
CA ALA A 143 -14.27 68.08 -12.51
C ALA A 143 -13.09 69.07 -12.50
N PRO A 144 -12.30 69.17 -13.59
CA PRO A 144 -11.23 70.15 -13.70
C PRO A 144 -11.83 71.56 -13.91
N THR A 145 -12.01 72.30 -12.81
CA THR A 145 -12.50 73.68 -12.86
C THR A 145 -11.46 74.58 -13.54
N LYS A 146 -11.73 74.92 -14.79
CA LYS A 146 -10.98 75.86 -15.63
C LYS A 146 -10.95 77.26 -14.98
N ARG A 147 -9.93 77.57 -14.18
CA ARG A 147 -9.71 78.94 -13.66
C ARG A 147 -8.91 79.78 -14.65
N ARG A 148 -9.67 80.47 -15.51
CA ARG A 148 -9.22 81.63 -16.29
C ARG A 148 -8.74 82.73 -15.33
N ARG A 149 -7.43 82.98 -15.24
CA ARG A 149 -6.92 84.21 -14.59
C ARG A 149 -6.94 85.34 -15.61
N THR A 150 -7.80 86.31 -15.37
CA THR A 150 -7.78 87.63 -15.99
C THR A 150 -6.98 88.61 -15.12
N SER A 151 -6.26 89.51 -15.81
CA SER A 151 -5.87 90.89 -15.46
C SER A 151 -5.02 91.15 -14.21
N HIS A 152 -3.84 91.76 -14.39
CA HIS A 152 -3.73 93.22 -14.38
C HIS A 152 -2.50 93.72 -15.14
#